data_AF-A0A2J2HFI4-F1
#
_entry.id   AF-A0A2J2HFI4-F1
#
_cell.length_a   1.000
_cell.length_b   1.000
_cell.length_c   1.000
_cell.angle_alpha   90.00
_cell.angle_beta   90.00
_cell.angle_gamma   90.00
#
_symmetry.space_group_name_H-M   'P 1'
#
loop_
_entity.id
_entity.type
_entity.pdbx_description
1 polymer ?
#
loop_
_entity_poly.entity_id
_entity_poly.type
_entity_poly.pdbx_seq_one_letter_code
_entity_poly.pdbx_strand_id
1 'polypeptide(L)'
;MVCLKKSAGHYLMITQRVIDLDTLINSSIPQSKTPEYLVSTQAIDEEVNGARVRCFMAPRARVFSTHEVVYLAAALTTELDVIKKRIEELKLGRKVIQKLYAVRLDSEPWGGKPLTLPILCDKNEDKECTNDFEAEPSELRGNMVYSAYLTINGIGKFLKITTLRYPSHYEINITRLAGYKGIARYTVNTKLTP
;
A
#
# COMPACT_ATOMS: atom_id res chain seq x y z
N MET A 1 -62.42 -21.75 8.87
CA MET A 1 -61.95 -21.13 10.14
C MET A 1 -60.44 -21.32 10.22
N VAL A 2 -59.73 -20.22 10.43
CA VAL A 2 -58.26 -20.09 10.46
C VAL A 2 -57.70 -20.76 11.72
N CYS A 3 -56.58 -21.50 11.61
CA CYS A 3 -55.32 -21.17 12.31
C CYS A 3 -54.22 -22.20 12.13
N LEU A 4 -53.10 -21.69 11.63
CA LEU A 4 -51.75 -22.24 11.56
C LEU A 4 -51.21 -22.70 12.92
N LYS A 5 -50.36 -23.73 12.92
CA LYS A 5 -49.21 -23.76 13.83
C LYS A 5 -47.95 -24.34 13.16
N LYS A 6 -46.91 -23.50 13.24
CA LYS A 6 -45.57 -23.55 12.66
C LYS A 6 -44.81 -24.86 12.92
N SER A 7 -44.20 -25.40 11.87
CA SER A 7 -43.04 -26.30 11.94
C SER A 7 -41.77 -25.47 12.16
N ALA A 8 -41.02 -25.80 13.21
CA ALA A 8 -39.73 -25.21 13.53
C ALA A 8 -38.65 -25.85 12.65
N GLY A 9 -38.33 -25.20 11.53
CA GLY A 9 -37.17 -25.53 10.71
C GLY A 9 -35.88 -25.04 11.37
N HIS A 10 -34.93 -25.96 11.55
CA HIS A 10 -33.54 -25.68 11.90
C HIS A 10 -32.94 -24.61 10.97
N TYR A 11 -32.62 -23.44 11.52
CA TYR A 11 -31.71 -22.50 10.86
C TYR A 11 -30.27 -22.91 11.19
N LEU A 12 -29.62 -23.53 10.22
CA LEU A 12 -28.17 -23.70 10.19
C LEU A 12 -27.55 -22.30 10.02
N MET A 13 -27.19 -21.65 11.12
CA MET A 13 -26.40 -20.43 11.09
C MET A 13 -24.98 -20.80 10.65
N ILE A 14 -24.73 -20.77 9.33
CA ILE A 14 -23.37 -20.77 8.80
C ILE A 14 -22.79 -19.39 9.14
N THR A 15 -22.19 -19.27 10.32
CA THR A 15 -21.32 -18.14 10.65
C THR A 15 -20.16 -18.15 9.67
N GLN A 16 -20.29 -17.36 8.61
CA GLN A 16 -19.20 -17.03 7.72
C GLN A 16 -18.21 -16.21 8.54
N ARG A 17 -17.28 -16.92 9.21
CA ARG A 17 -16.13 -16.30 9.85
C ARG A 17 -15.35 -15.64 8.73
N VAL A 18 -15.58 -14.35 8.56
CA VAL A 18 -14.64 -13.45 7.90
C VAL A 18 -13.36 -13.61 8.71
N ILE A 19 -12.44 -14.41 8.20
CA ILE A 19 -11.08 -14.47 8.73
C ILE A 19 -10.50 -13.11 8.37
N ASP A 20 -10.61 -12.19 9.32
CA ASP A 20 -9.97 -10.89 9.21
C ASP A 20 -8.46 -11.16 9.27
N LEU A 21 -7.80 -10.98 8.13
CA LEU A 21 -6.37 -11.22 7.97
C LEU A 21 -5.57 -10.35 8.94
N ASP A 22 -6.13 -9.21 9.35
CA ASP A 22 -5.56 -8.32 10.38
C ASP A 22 -5.55 -9.00 11.76
N THR A 23 -6.49 -9.90 12.08
CA THR A 23 -6.44 -10.68 13.33
C THR A 23 -5.42 -11.82 13.29
N LEU A 24 -5.19 -12.47 12.14
CA LEU A 24 -4.21 -13.55 12.03
C LEU A 24 -2.76 -13.04 12.10
N ILE A 25 -2.52 -11.83 11.58
CA ILE A 25 -1.22 -11.15 11.72
C ILE A 25 -0.98 -10.78 13.19
N ASN A 26 -2.03 -10.39 13.94
CA ASN A 26 -1.90 -10.04 15.35
C ASN A 26 -1.79 -11.26 16.29
N SER A 27 -2.34 -12.43 15.93
CA SER A 27 -2.33 -13.63 16.79
C SER A 27 -1.04 -14.45 16.74
N SER A 28 -0.13 -14.15 15.81
CA SER A 28 1.12 -14.90 15.59
C SER A 28 2.37 -14.18 16.10
N ILE A 29 2.22 -13.02 16.75
CA ILE A 29 3.33 -12.23 17.29
C ILE A 29 3.49 -12.57 18.79
N PRO A 30 4.63 -13.13 19.23
CA PRO A 30 4.92 -13.26 20.65
C PRO A 30 4.85 -11.88 21.32
N GLN A 31 4.05 -11.75 22.38
CA GLN A 31 3.93 -10.53 23.19
C GLN A 31 5.23 -10.28 23.98
N SER A 32 6.30 -9.88 23.28
CA SER A 32 7.58 -9.40 23.83
C SER A 32 8.52 -8.85 22.73
N LYS A 33 8.06 -8.60 21.50
CA LYS A 33 8.89 -7.99 20.46
C LYS A 33 8.40 -6.58 20.15
N THR A 34 9.34 -5.63 20.15
CA THR A 34 9.14 -4.29 19.60
C THR A 34 8.48 -4.41 18.21
N PRO A 35 7.40 -3.67 17.93
CA PRO A 35 6.69 -3.81 16.67
C PRO A 35 7.62 -3.55 15.48
N GLU A 36 7.66 -4.48 14.53
CA GLU A 36 8.33 -4.30 13.24
C GLU A 36 7.42 -3.52 12.30
N TYR A 37 7.79 -2.26 12.02
CA TYR A 37 7.03 -1.40 11.11
C TYR A 37 7.38 -1.63 9.64
N LEU A 38 8.52 -2.28 9.36
CA LEU A 38 8.95 -2.63 8.01
C LEU A 38 8.94 -4.15 7.89
N VAL A 39 8.16 -4.69 6.95
CA VAL A 39 7.93 -6.13 6.81
C VAL A 39 8.15 -6.57 5.36
N SER A 40 8.57 -7.81 5.17
CA SER A 40 8.54 -8.44 3.85
C SER A 40 7.11 -8.88 3.54
N THR A 41 6.62 -8.54 2.36
CA THR A 41 5.26 -8.87 1.92
C THR A 41 5.30 -9.83 0.74
N GLN A 42 4.28 -10.66 0.60
CA GLN A 42 4.16 -11.56 -0.53
C GLN A 42 4.22 -10.80 -1.86
N ALA A 43 5.04 -11.32 -2.78
CA ALA A 43 5.03 -10.94 -4.18
C ALA A 43 4.08 -11.86 -4.97
N ILE A 44 3.35 -11.28 -5.91
CA ILE A 44 2.41 -11.96 -6.80
C ILE A 44 2.62 -11.46 -8.22
N ASP A 45 2.39 -12.32 -9.20
CA ASP A 45 2.38 -11.92 -10.59
C ASP A 45 0.94 -11.69 -11.04
N GLU A 46 0.69 -10.51 -11.61
CA GLU A 46 -0.60 -10.12 -12.15
C GLU A 46 -0.50 -9.94 -13.66
N GLU A 47 -1.53 -10.34 -14.40
CA GLU A 47 -1.68 -9.93 -15.78
C GLU A 47 -2.51 -8.65 -15.85
N VAL A 48 -1.93 -7.58 -16.39
CA VAL A 48 -2.59 -6.28 -16.54
C VAL A 48 -2.43 -5.85 -17.99
N ASN A 49 -3.54 -5.65 -18.69
CA ASN A 49 -3.55 -5.25 -20.11
C ASN A 49 -2.65 -6.14 -20.99
N GLY A 50 -2.61 -7.45 -20.72
CA GLY A 50 -1.82 -8.43 -21.48
C GLY A 50 -0.33 -8.48 -21.14
N ALA A 51 0.16 -7.69 -20.18
CA ALA A 51 1.53 -7.79 -19.69
C ALA A 51 1.56 -8.34 -18.25
N ARG A 52 2.52 -9.22 -17.98
CA ARG A 52 2.78 -9.74 -16.63
C ARG A 52 3.51 -8.67 -15.82
N VAL A 53 3.02 -8.36 -14.63
CA VAL A 53 3.60 -7.39 -13.71
C VAL A 53 3.76 -8.04 -12.35
N ARG A 54 4.99 -8.01 -11.82
CA ARG A 54 5.25 -8.52 -10.48
C ARG A 54 4.92 -7.45 -9.44
N CYS A 55 3.96 -7.72 -8.59
CA CYS A 55 3.45 -6.81 -7.58
C CYS A 55 3.73 -7.34 -6.18
N PHE A 56 3.80 -6.44 -5.20
CA PHE A 56 3.75 -6.81 -3.78
C PHE A 56 2.42 -6.41 -3.17
N MET A 57 1.99 -7.12 -2.14
CA MET A 57 0.80 -6.76 -1.36
C MET A 57 1.10 -5.60 -0.42
N ALA A 58 0.53 -4.43 -0.67
CA ALA A 58 0.69 -3.26 0.18
C ALA A 58 -0.12 -3.46 1.48
N PRO A 59 0.51 -3.44 2.67
CA PRO A 59 -0.20 -3.61 3.93
C PRO A 59 -1.24 -2.51 4.14
N ARG A 60 -2.38 -2.82 4.75
CA ARG A 60 -3.50 -1.86 4.78
C ARG A 60 -3.19 -0.59 5.56
N ALA A 61 -2.60 -0.70 6.75
CA ALA A 61 -2.19 0.46 7.56
C ALA A 61 -1.11 0.05 8.57
N ARG A 62 -0.53 1.04 9.26
CA ARG A 62 0.43 0.91 10.37
C ARG A 62 1.80 0.35 10.01
N VAL A 63 1.88 -0.64 9.14
CA VAL A 63 3.14 -1.25 8.69
C VAL A 63 3.40 -0.94 7.22
N PHE A 64 4.67 -1.08 6.84
CA PHE A 64 5.21 -0.79 5.52
C PHE A 64 5.82 -2.06 4.95
N SER A 65 5.57 -2.33 3.68
CA SER A 65 6.38 -3.29 2.93
C SER A 65 7.77 -2.71 2.69
N THR A 66 8.80 -3.56 2.65
CA THR A 66 10.14 -3.18 2.17
C THR A 66 10.11 -2.51 0.80
N HIS A 67 9.19 -2.92 -0.08
CA HIS A 67 9.03 -2.34 -1.41
C HIS A 67 8.43 -0.93 -1.39
N GLU A 68 7.71 -0.53 -0.33
CA GLU A 68 7.16 0.84 -0.21
C GLU A 68 8.24 1.90 0.03
N VAL A 69 9.41 1.49 0.52
CA VAL A 69 10.55 2.38 0.76
C VAL A 69 10.97 3.06 -0.54
N VAL A 70 10.99 2.33 -1.67
CA VAL A 70 11.37 2.87 -2.99
C VAL A 70 10.41 3.97 -3.43
N TYR A 71 9.11 3.77 -3.22
CA TYR A 71 8.11 4.77 -3.54
C TYR A 71 8.24 6.03 -2.69
N LEU A 72 8.42 5.87 -1.38
CA LEU A 72 8.56 6.99 -0.45
C LEU A 72 9.85 7.77 -0.71
N ALA A 73 10.93 7.07 -1.05
CA ALA A 73 12.21 7.67 -1.44
C ALA A 73 12.08 8.51 -2.71
N ALA A 74 11.44 7.96 -3.75
CA ALA A 74 11.16 8.68 -4.99
C ALA A 74 10.26 9.91 -4.75
N ALA A 75 9.19 9.75 -3.97
CA ALA A 75 8.22 10.81 -3.68
C ALA A 75 8.80 11.98 -2.87
N LEU A 76 9.84 11.74 -2.07
CA LEU A 76 10.53 12.72 -1.24
C LEU A 76 11.89 13.13 -1.81
N THR A 77 12.29 12.59 -2.96
CA THR A 77 13.61 12.80 -3.57
C THR A 77 14.74 12.58 -2.56
N THR A 78 14.72 11.44 -1.87
CA THR A 78 15.67 11.10 -0.81
C THR A 78 16.13 9.65 -0.90
N GLU A 79 17.14 9.28 -0.13
CA GLU A 79 17.73 7.94 -0.16
C GLU A 79 16.86 6.91 0.58
N LEU A 80 16.93 5.64 0.13
CA LEU A 80 16.19 4.52 0.74
C LEU A 80 16.47 4.38 2.23
N ASP A 81 17.73 4.54 2.64
CA ASP A 81 18.13 4.36 4.04
C ASP A 81 17.61 5.47 4.96
N VAL A 82 17.43 6.68 4.45
CA VAL A 82 16.77 7.77 5.19
C VAL A 82 15.31 7.40 5.46
N ILE A 83 14.61 6.85 4.46
CA ILE A 83 13.22 6.39 4.63
C ILE A 83 13.14 5.24 5.64
N LYS A 84 14.01 4.23 5.53
CA LYS A 84 14.04 3.11 6.49
C LYS A 84 14.22 3.62 7.92
N LYS A 85 15.22 4.48 8.16
CA LYS A 85 15.46 5.09 9.48
C LYS A 85 14.22 5.83 9.98
N ARG A 86 13.56 6.63 9.15
CA ARG A 86 12.34 7.36 9.53
C ARG A 86 11.15 6.44 9.85
N ILE A 87 11.06 5.27 9.23
CA ILE A 87 10.07 4.25 9.59
C ILE A 87 10.44 3.61 10.94
N GLU A 88 11.73 3.37 11.19
CA GLU A 88 12.19 2.81 12.47
C GLU A 88 11.97 3.73 13.66
N GLU A 89 11.97 5.05 13.46
CA GLU A 89 11.61 6.04 14.47
C GLU A 89 10.18 5.85 15.05
N LEU A 90 9.29 5.14 14.32
CA LEU A 90 7.99 4.73 14.85
C LEU A 90 8.10 3.79 16.06
N LYS A 91 9.16 2.97 16.14
CA LYS A 91 9.47 2.13 17.30
C LYS A 91 9.73 2.98 18.55
N LEU A 92 10.19 4.22 18.37
CA LEU A 92 10.44 5.19 19.42
C LEU A 92 9.21 6.09 19.68
N GLY A 93 8.07 5.80 19.07
CA GLY A 93 6.84 6.61 19.17
C GLY A 93 6.86 7.90 18.35
N ARG A 94 7.92 8.15 17.56
CA ARG A 94 8.03 9.36 16.74
C ARG A 94 7.30 9.18 15.40
N LYS A 95 6.31 10.03 15.16
CA LYS A 95 5.47 10.00 13.96
C LYS A 95 6.12 10.76 12.81
N VAL A 96 7.22 10.22 12.28
CA VAL A 96 7.96 10.85 11.16
C VAL A 96 7.30 10.55 9.82
N ILE A 97 7.05 9.27 9.53
CA ILE A 97 6.30 8.79 8.38
C ILE A 97 5.15 7.94 8.90
N GLN A 98 3.92 8.24 8.48
CA GLN A 98 2.74 7.47 8.87
C GLN A 98 1.96 7.04 7.64
N LYS A 99 1.71 5.74 7.52
CA LYS A 99 0.76 5.19 6.55
C LYS A 99 -0.65 5.35 7.06
N LEU A 100 -1.48 6.08 6.31
CA LEU A 100 -2.89 6.25 6.65
C LEU A 100 -3.70 5.02 6.22
N TYR A 101 -3.58 4.64 4.95
CA TYR A 101 -4.24 3.47 4.40
C TYR A 101 -3.62 3.04 3.05
N ALA A 102 -3.87 1.79 2.66
CA ALA A 102 -3.71 1.25 1.32
C ALA A 102 -4.96 0.43 0.98
N VAL A 103 -5.73 0.85 -0.03
CA VAL A 103 -7.04 0.27 -0.34
C VAL A 103 -7.25 0.10 -1.84
N ARG A 104 -8.07 -0.90 -2.16
CA ARG A 104 -8.68 -1.08 -3.48
C ARG A 104 -9.96 -0.26 -3.59
N LEU A 105 -10.16 0.36 -4.74
CA LEU A 105 -11.30 1.23 -5.04
C LEU A 105 -12.30 0.56 -6.00
N ASP A 106 -12.04 -0.67 -6.43
CA ASP A 106 -12.85 -1.44 -7.37
C ASP A 106 -13.79 -2.46 -6.71
N SER A 107 -13.74 -2.58 -5.38
CA SER A 107 -14.59 -3.53 -4.64
C SER A 107 -15.06 -2.92 -3.33
N GLU A 108 -16.38 -2.97 -3.10
CA GLU A 108 -16.97 -2.65 -1.80
C GLU A 108 -17.27 -3.93 -1.00
N PRO A 109 -17.03 -3.94 0.32
CA PRO A 109 -16.35 -2.87 1.07
C PRO A 109 -14.86 -2.80 0.71
N TRP A 110 -14.27 -1.60 0.70
CA TRP A 110 -12.87 -1.29 0.31
C TRP A 110 -11.77 -2.01 1.14
N GLY A 111 -12.15 -2.96 2.00
CA GLY A 111 -11.27 -3.83 2.78
C GLY A 111 -11.27 -5.30 2.37
N GLY A 112 -12.09 -5.73 1.40
CA GLY A 112 -12.22 -7.15 1.06
C GLY A 112 -11.04 -7.73 0.28
N LYS A 113 -10.32 -6.91 -0.49
CA LYS A 113 -9.15 -7.32 -1.27
C LYS A 113 -7.95 -6.38 -1.05
N PRO A 114 -6.74 -6.91 -0.90
CA PRO A 114 -5.54 -6.12 -0.65
C PRO A 114 -5.15 -5.30 -1.88
N LEU A 115 -4.65 -4.08 -1.66
CA LEU A 115 -3.97 -3.31 -2.71
C LEU A 115 -2.63 -3.96 -3.03
N THR A 116 -2.31 -4.06 -4.30
CA THR A 116 -1.03 -4.53 -4.80
C THR A 116 -0.42 -3.43 -5.67
N LEU A 117 0.87 -3.22 -5.50
CA LEU A 117 1.65 -2.24 -6.24
C LEU A 117 2.82 -2.96 -6.92
N PRO A 118 3.24 -2.52 -8.12
CA PRO A 118 4.39 -3.11 -8.81
C PRO A 118 5.64 -3.02 -7.93
N ILE A 119 6.48 -4.04 -7.97
CA ILE A 119 7.81 -3.95 -7.39
C ILE A 119 8.65 -3.06 -8.30
N LEU A 120 9.17 -1.96 -7.75
CA LEU A 120 10.15 -1.11 -8.41
C LEU A 120 11.54 -1.51 -7.90
N CYS A 121 12.41 -1.95 -8.79
CA CYS A 121 13.73 -2.45 -8.48
C CYS A 121 14.72 -1.96 -9.53
N ASP A 122 15.99 -1.78 -9.14
CA ASP A 122 17.06 -1.51 -10.09
C ASP A 122 17.54 -2.83 -10.67
N LYS A 123 17.40 -3.02 -11.99
CA LYS A 123 17.85 -4.22 -12.69
C LYS A 123 19.36 -4.47 -12.57
N ASN A 124 20.14 -3.43 -12.32
CA ASN A 124 21.59 -3.55 -12.15
C ASN A 124 21.96 -4.16 -10.80
N GLU A 125 21.12 -3.96 -9.79
CA GLU A 125 21.35 -4.41 -8.42
C GLU A 125 20.54 -5.66 -8.06
N ASP A 126 19.36 -5.84 -8.68
CA ASP A 126 18.43 -6.91 -8.38
C ASP A 126 18.22 -7.83 -9.59
N LYS A 127 18.84 -9.01 -9.56
CA LYS A 127 18.76 -10.03 -10.61
C LYS A 127 17.36 -10.65 -10.74
N GLU A 128 16.52 -10.52 -9.72
CA GLU A 128 15.12 -10.97 -9.76
C GLU A 128 14.17 -9.86 -10.24
N CYS A 129 14.70 -8.70 -10.66
CA CYS A 129 13.91 -7.59 -11.15
C CYS A 129 13.28 -7.91 -12.52
N THR A 130 12.01 -8.26 -12.49
CA THR A 130 11.23 -8.61 -13.69
C THR A 130 10.45 -7.44 -14.28
N ASN A 131 10.37 -6.31 -13.58
CA ASN A 131 9.62 -5.14 -14.03
C ASN A 131 10.54 -4.09 -14.64
N ASP A 132 10.13 -3.59 -15.79
CA ASP A 132 10.67 -2.45 -16.49
C ASP A 132 9.79 -1.26 -16.11
N PHE A 133 10.40 -0.16 -15.68
CA PHE A 133 9.64 1.04 -15.38
C PHE A 133 10.29 2.30 -15.93
N GLU A 134 9.44 3.23 -16.32
CA GLU A 134 9.82 4.56 -16.78
C GLU A 134 8.97 5.60 -16.03
N ALA A 135 9.64 6.66 -15.57
CA ALA A 135 9.00 7.73 -14.83
C ALA A 135 8.88 8.99 -15.68
N GLU A 136 7.65 9.47 -15.87
CA GLU A 136 7.36 10.71 -16.57
C GLU A 136 6.89 11.77 -15.57
N PRO A 137 7.64 12.87 -15.40
CA PRO A 137 7.19 13.99 -14.58
C PRO A 137 5.86 14.53 -15.08
N SER A 138 4.96 14.83 -14.15
CA SER A 138 3.67 15.44 -14.43
C SER A 138 3.70 16.91 -14.02
N GLU A 139 2.89 17.72 -14.70
CA GLU A 139 2.67 19.12 -14.32
C GLU A 139 2.29 19.24 -12.84
N LEU A 140 2.96 20.15 -12.14
CA LEU A 140 2.68 20.47 -10.74
C LEU A 140 1.62 21.56 -10.67
N ARG A 141 0.61 21.38 -9.82
CA ARG A 141 -0.45 22.36 -9.59
C ARG A 141 -0.70 22.55 -8.10
N GLY A 142 -1.03 23.78 -7.72
CA GLY A 142 -1.34 24.12 -6.32
C GLY A 142 -0.19 23.81 -5.38
N ASN A 143 -0.42 22.94 -4.40
CA ASN A 143 0.56 22.55 -3.39
C ASN A 143 1.35 21.28 -3.74
N MET A 144 1.27 20.79 -4.98
CA MET A 144 2.09 19.66 -5.44
C MET A 144 3.56 20.06 -5.51
N VAL A 145 4.41 19.26 -4.87
CA VAL A 145 5.89 19.40 -4.91
C VAL A 145 6.56 18.28 -5.69
N TYR A 146 5.84 17.17 -5.92
CA TYR A 146 6.29 16.07 -6.77
C TYR A 146 5.08 15.42 -7.42
N SER A 147 5.18 15.08 -8.69
CA SER A 147 4.16 14.33 -9.41
C SER A 147 4.81 13.59 -10.57
N ALA A 148 4.60 12.27 -10.65
CA ALA A 148 5.13 11.44 -11.73
C ALA A 148 4.12 10.34 -12.09
N TYR A 149 3.98 10.09 -13.38
CA TYR A 149 3.35 8.86 -13.87
C TYR A 149 4.42 7.79 -14.05
N LEU A 150 4.09 6.57 -13.70
CA LEU A 150 4.95 5.41 -13.94
C LEU A 150 4.34 4.53 -15.00
N THR A 151 5.11 4.25 -16.05
CA THR A 151 4.85 3.20 -17.03
C THR A 151 5.53 1.94 -16.54
N ILE A 152 4.83 0.79 -16.57
CA ILE A 152 5.34 -0.50 -16.07
C ILE A 152 5.16 -1.56 -17.15
N ASN A 153 6.24 -2.21 -17.58
CA ASN A 153 6.23 -3.26 -18.61
C ASN A 153 5.47 -2.83 -19.88
N GLY A 154 5.67 -1.58 -20.31
CA GLY A 154 4.99 -0.99 -21.47
C GLY A 154 3.54 -0.54 -21.22
N ILE A 155 2.98 -0.77 -20.02
CA ILE A 155 1.66 -0.28 -19.64
C ILE A 155 1.77 1.18 -19.21
N GLY A 156 1.36 2.08 -20.10
CA GLY A 156 1.39 3.52 -19.85
C GLY A 156 0.55 3.97 -18.66
N LYS A 157 1.09 4.90 -17.86
CA LYS A 157 0.40 5.50 -16.69
C LYS A 157 -0.19 4.44 -15.74
N PHE A 158 0.56 3.38 -15.46
CA PHE A 158 0.14 2.32 -14.54
C PHE A 158 -0.10 2.87 -13.12
N LEU A 159 0.83 3.68 -12.62
CA LEU A 159 0.69 4.39 -11.35
C LEU A 159 0.86 5.90 -11.54
N LYS A 160 0.37 6.65 -10.56
CA LYS A 160 0.75 8.05 -10.32
C LYS A 160 1.23 8.22 -8.88
N ILE A 161 2.42 8.79 -8.72
CA ILE A 161 2.92 9.24 -7.43
C ILE A 161 2.68 10.75 -7.35
N THR A 162 2.18 11.23 -6.23
CA THR A 162 1.99 12.67 -5.99
C THR A 162 2.34 13.01 -4.55
N THR A 163 3.16 14.04 -4.38
CA THR A 163 3.50 14.61 -3.07
C THR A 163 2.93 16.02 -2.98
N LEU A 164 2.08 16.24 -1.97
CA LEU A 164 1.46 17.52 -1.65
C LEU A 164 2.15 18.09 -0.41
N ARG A 165 2.47 19.39 -0.45
CA ARG A 165 3.03 20.10 0.70
C ARG A 165 1.92 20.80 1.47
N TYR A 166 1.91 20.57 2.78
CA TYR A 166 1.10 21.30 3.74
C TYR A 166 2.01 21.97 4.78
N PRO A 167 1.51 22.94 5.56
CA PRO A 167 2.36 23.65 6.54
C PRO A 167 3.08 22.73 7.54
N SER A 168 2.43 21.63 7.96
CA SER A 168 2.94 20.73 9.00
C SER A 168 3.43 19.36 8.50
N HIS A 169 3.17 19.02 7.23
CA HIS A 169 3.48 17.71 6.69
C HIS A 169 3.49 17.70 5.16
N TYR A 170 4.05 16.65 4.58
CA TYR A 170 3.78 16.24 3.21
C TYR A 170 2.72 15.13 3.21
N GLU A 171 1.79 15.15 2.26
CA GLU A 171 0.99 13.96 1.92
C GLU A 171 1.55 13.32 0.66
N ILE A 172 1.77 12.01 0.72
CA ILE A 172 2.20 11.21 -0.42
C ILE A 172 1.05 10.30 -0.81
N ASN A 173 0.68 10.32 -2.08
CA ASN A 173 -0.33 9.47 -2.68
C ASN A 173 0.30 8.62 -3.78
N ILE A 174 0.20 7.31 -3.65
CA ILE A 174 0.55 6.34 -4.71
C ILE A 174 -0.77 5.79 -5.23
N THR A 175 -1.16 6.22 -6.42
CA THR A 175 -2.45 5.87 -7.03
C THR A 175 -2.22 4.85 -8.15
N ARG A 176 -2.86 3.70 -8.04
CA ARG A 176 -2.92 2.70 -9.12
C ARG A 176 -4.02 3.04 -10.10
N LEU A 177 -3.64 3.09 -11.37
CA LEU A 177 -4.47 3.52 -12.48
C LEU A 177 -4.71 2.42 -13.52
N ALA A 178 -3.83 1.43 -13.66
CA ALA A 178 -4.03 0.31 -14.59
C ALA A 178 -4.52 -0.97 -13.89
N GLY A 179 -5.33 -1.75 -14.60
CA GLY A 179 -6.10 -2.85 -14.03
C GLY A 179 -7.20 -2.30 -13.13
N TYR A 180 -7.21 -2.73 -11.88
CA TYR A 180 -8.11 -2.17 -10.88
C TYR A 180 -7.56 -0.85 -10.29
N LYS A 181 -8.45 0.00 -9.78
CA LYS A 181 -8.07 1.27 -9.13
C LYS A 181 -7.76 1.06 -7.66
N GLY A 182 -6.75 1.77 -7.16
CA GLY A 182 -6.34 1.67 -5.76
C GLY A 182 -5.47 2.84 -5.34
N ILE A 183 -5.32 3.04 -4.04
CA ILE A 183 -4.53 4.13 -3.49
C ILE A 183 -3.86 3.74 -2.17
N ALA A 184 -2.58 4.08 -2.05
CA ALA A 184 -1.85 4.11 -0.79
C ALA A 184 -1.54 5.57 -0.42
N ARG A 185 -1.81 5.95 0.83
CA ARG A 185 -1.62 7.31 1.34
C ARG A 185 -0.75 7.33 2.59
N TYR A 186 0.18 8.28 2.62
CA TYR A 186 1.12 8.50 3.72
C TYR A 186 1.19 9.98 4.07
N THR A 187 1.55 10.26 5.32
CA THR A 187 1.87 11.59 5.82
C THR A 187 3.30 11.60 6.34
N VAL A 188 4.03 12.68 6.07
CA VAL A 188 5.43 12.84 6.49
C VAL A 188 5.58 14.18 7.18
N ASN A 189 5.95 14.16 8.46
CA ASN A 189 5.99 15.38 9.28
C ASN A 189 7.14 16.29 8.85
N THR A 190 6.85 17.55 8.49
CA THR A 190 7.85 18.51 7.99
C THR A 190 8.81 18.99 9.07
N LYS A 191 8.39 18.95 10.34
CA LYS A 191 9.24 19.37 11.49
C LYS A 191 10.38 18.39 11.78
N LEU A 192 10.34 17.20 11.16
CA LEU A 192 11.30 16.12 11.35
C LEU A 192 12.04 15.79 10.04
N THR A 193 11.83 16.59 8.99
CA THR A 193 12.71 16.66 7.82
C THR A 193 13.88 17.60 8.16
N PRO A 194 15.15 17.14 8.05
CA PRO A 194 16.30 18.02 8.20
C PRO A 194 16.35 19.08 7.09
#